data_AF-A0A942ET48-F1
#
_entry.id   AF-A0A942ET48-F1
#
_cell.length_a   1.000
_cell.length_b   1.000
_cell.length_c   1.000
_cell.angle_alpha   90.00
_cell.angle_beta   90.00
_cell.angle_gamma   90.00
#
_symmetry.space_group_name_H-M   'P 1'
#
loop_
_entity.id
_entity.type
_entity.pdbx_description
1 polymer ?
#
loop_
_entity_poly.entity_id
_entity_poly.type
_entity_poly.pdbx_seq_one_letter_code
_entity_poly.pdbx_strand_id
1 'polypeptide(L)' 'MRSKVAYLESKVDMLEAELSYLNDLLVRCGFPEGISTLKSTVEELLAEDNAEWEQHQEGSAG' A
#
# COMPACT_ATOMS: atom_id res chain seq x y z
N MET A 1 -32.73 -12.64 2.96
CA MET A 1 -31.35 -13.18 2.83
C MET A 1 -30.79 -13.01 1.43
N ARG A 2 -31.44 -13.48 0.36
CA ARG A 2 -30.94 -13.36 -1.03
C ARG A 2 -30.61 -11.93 -1.47
N SER A 3 -31.44 -10.95 -1.11
CA SER A 3 -31.19 -9.53 -1.44
C SER A 3 -29.93 -8.95 -0.77
N LYS A 4 -29.64 -9.39 0.47
CA LYS A 4 -28.44 -8.95 1.20
C LYS A 4 -27.17 -9.57 0.59
N VAL A 5 -27.26 -10.83 0.17
CA VAL A 5 -26.16 -11.52 -0.52
C VAL A 5 -25.86 -10.83 -1.85
N ALA A 6 -26.87 -10.62 -2.71
CA ALA A 6 -26.68 -9.92 -4.00
C ALA A 6 -26.12 -8.49 -3.83
N TYR A 7 -26.55 -7.78 -2.79
CA TYR A 7 -25.97 -6.48 -2.47
C TYR A 7 -24.48 -6.58 -2.12
N LEU A 8 -24.10 -7.54 -1.27
CA LEU A 8 -22.70 -7.73 -0.89
C LEU A 8 -21.84 -8.18 -2.07
N GLU A 9 -22.34 -9.07 -2.92
CA GLU A 9 -21.67 -9.49 -4.16
C GLU A 9 -21.39 -8.27 -5.05
N SER A 10 -22.40 -7.42 -5.31
CA SER A 10 -22.19 -6.20 -6.10
C SER A 10 -21.15 -5.24 -5.51
N LYS A 11 -20.99 -5.24 -4.18
CA LYS A 11 -19.97 -4.43 -3.51
C LYS A 11 -18.58 -5.05 -3.62
N VAL A 12 -18.47 -6.36 -3.57
CA VAL A 12 -17.22 -7.08 -3.81
C VAL A 12 -16.75 -6.82 -5.25
N ASP A 13 -17.62 -7.04 -6.24
CA ASP A 13 -17.30 -6.81 -7.66
C ASP A 13 -16.78 -5.39 -7.92
N MET A 14 -17.45 -4.40 -7.31
CA MET A 14 -17.04 -2.99 -7.40
C MET A 14 -15.67 -2.77 -6.76
N LEU A 15 -15.42 -3.31 -5.56
CA LEU A 15 -14.14 -3.15 -4.87
C LEU A 15 -12.99 -3.85 -5.61
N GLU A 16 -13.23 -5.02 -6.20
CA GLU A 16 -12.25 -5.74 -7.01
C GLU A 16 -11.90 -4.99 -8.29
N ALA A 17 -12.90 -4.37 -8.94
CA ALA A 17 -12.68 -3.53 -10.11
C ALA A 17 -11.83 -2.29 -9.78
N GLU A 18 -12.17 -1.58 -8.70
CA GLU A 18 -11.41 -0.40 -8.25
C GLU A 18 -9.99 -0.77 -7.82
N LEU A 19 -9.81 -1.91 -7.12
CA LEU A 19 -8.49 -2.40 -6.73
C LEU A 19 -7.63 -2.74 -7.94
N SER A 20 -8.22 -3.38 -8.96
CA SER A 20 -7.53 -3.71 -10.20
C SER A 20 -7.12 -2.46 -10.97
N TYR A 21 -8.03 -1.48 -11.07
CA TYR A 21 -7.72 -0.20 -11.71
C TYR A 21 -6.60 0.55 -11.00
N LEU A 22 -6.62 0.59 -9.66
CA LEU A 22 -5.55 1.20 -8.87
C LEU A 22 -4.20 0.51 -9.13
N ASN A 23 -4.19 -0.83 -9.18
CA ASN A 23 -2.98 -1.58 -9.46
C ASN A 23 -2.41 -1.24 -10.85
N ASP A 24 -3.25 -1.20 -11.87
CA ASP A 24 -2.85 -0.82 -13.24
C ASP A 24 -2.35 0.62 -13.32
N LEU A 25 -2.97 1.54 -12.57
CA LEU A 25 -2.53 2.91 -12.49
C LEU A 25 -1.11 3.00 -11.89
N LEU A 26 -0.84 2.25 -10.82
CA LEU A 26 0.48 2.20 -10.19
C LEU A 26 1.54 1.65 -11.15
N VAL A 27 1.22 0.59 -11.90
CA VAL A 27 2.11 0.07 -12.96
C VAL A 27 2.44 1.15 -13.98
N ARG A 28 1.43 1.91 -14.43
CA ARG A 28 1.63 3.02 -15.38
C ARG A 28 2.42 4.19 -14.79
N CYS A 29 2.39 4.38 -13.47
CA CYS A 29 3.14 5.40 -12.75
C CYS A 29 4.60 5.00 -12.44
N GLY A 30 5.01 3.77 -12.77
CA GLY A 30 6.38 3.31 -12.58
C GLY A 30 6.59 2.36 -11.41
N PHE A 31 5.53 1.85 -10.77
CA PHE A 31 5.61 0.75 -9.81
C PHE A 31 5.42 -0.59 -10.55
N PRO A 32 6.49 -1.32 -10.93
CA PRO A 32 6.41 -2.45 -11.87
C PRO A 32 5.44 -3.57 -11.47
N GLU A 33 5.21 -3.81 -10.19
CA GLU A 33 4.22 -4.78 -9.68
C GLU A 33 3.05 -4.08 -8.96
N GLY A 34 2.77 -2.84 -9.33
CA GLY A 34 1.65 -2.04 -8.84
C GLY A 34 1.67 -1.87 -7.33
N ILE A 35 0.62 -2.38 -6.67
CA ILE A 35 0.45 -2.26 -5.20
C ILE A 35 1.59 -2.94 -4.44
N SER A 36 2.13 -4.04 -4.98
CA SER A 36 3.21 -4.81 -4.33
C SER A 36 4.46 -3.94 -4.18
N THR A 37 4.96 -3.39 -5.29
CA THR A 37 6.16 -2.52 -5.27
C THR A 37 5.92 -1.24 -4.48
N LEU A 38 4.74 -0.64 -4.57
CA LEU A 38 4.40 0.53 -3.77
C LEU A 38 4.54 0.25 -2.27
N LYS A 39 4.02 -0.88 -1.80
CA LYS A 39 4.13 -1.26 -0.37
C LYS A 39 5.59 -1.42 0.04
N SER A 40 6.39 -2.16 -0.73
CA SER A 40 7.80 -2.36 -0.42
C SER A 40 8.55 -1.02 -0.37
N THR A 41 8.33 -0.13 -1.34
CA THR A 41 8.95 1.21 -1.33
C THR A 41 8.55 2.02 -0.10
N VAL A 42 7.28 1.99 0.31
CA VAL A 42 6.83 2.71 1.51
C VAL A 42 7.40 2.09 2.79
N GLU A 43 7.46 0.75 2.87
CA GLU A 43 8.06 0.04 4.00
C GLU A 43 9.55 0.37 4.14
N GLU A 44 10.29 0.44 3.03
CA GLU A 44 11.69 0.87 2.99
C GLU A 44 11.86 2.31 3.47
N LEU A 45 11.06 3.25 2.95
CA LEU A 45 11.10 4.66 3.36
C LEU A 45 10.81 4.84 4.86
N LEU A 46 9.85 4.09 5.40
CA LEU A 46 9.54 4.14 6.83
C LEU A 46 10.63 3.49 7.69
N ALA A 47 11.31 2.46 7.17
CA ALA A 47 12.44 1.85 7.85
C ALA A 47 13.66 2.77 7.88
N GLU A 48 13.92 3.50 6.79
CA GLU A 48 14.97 4.53 6.70
C GLU A 48 14.71 5.66 7.69
N ASP A 49 13.48 6.21 7.74
CA ASP A 49 13.09 7.26 8.70
C ASP A 49 13.32 6.80 10.15
N ASN A 50 12.88 5.59 10.51
CA ASN A 50 13.12 5.07 11.86
C ASN A 50 14.61 4.90 12.19
N ALA A 51 15.42 4.46 11.23
CA ALA A 51 16.86 4.26 11.43
C ALA A 51 17.63 5.60 11.55
N GLU A 52 17.23 6.64 10.83
CA GLU A 52 17.80 7.98 10.93
C GLU A 52 17.54 8.60 12.31
N TRP A 53 16.36 8.36 12.90
CA TRP A 53 16.00 8.91 14.21
C TRP A 53 16.75 8.22 15.36
N GLU A 54 17.06 6.93 15.23
CA GLU A 54 17.85 6.17 16.21
C GLU A 54 19.32 6.60 16.20
N GLN A 55 19.92 6.83 15.02
CA GLN A 55 21.31 7.31 14.90
C GLN A 55 21.52 8.72 15.49
N HIS A 56 20.48 9.57 15.46
CA HIS A 56 20.54 10.91 16.06
C HIS A 56 20.41 10.91 17.60
N GLN A 57 19.94 9.83 18.24
CA GLN A 57 19.91 9.72 19.71
C GLN A 57 21.24 9.26 20.31
N GLU A 58 22.05 8.47 19.60
CA GLU A 58 23.32 7.95 20.13
C GLU A 58 24.48 8.97 20.03
N GLY A 59 24.37 9.98 19.16
CA GLY A 59 25.40 11.00 18.96
C GLY A 59 25.45 12.13 20.02
N SER A 60 24.51 12.19 20.98
CA SER A 60 24.47 13.26 22.00
C SER A 60 25.06 12.84 23.36
N ALA A 61 25.55 11.62 23.50
CA ALA A 61 26.12 11.09 24.75
C ALA A 61 27.65 10.89 24.71
N GLY A 62 28.35 11.47 23.72
CA GLY A 62 29.81 11.41 23.56
C GLY A 62 30.48 12.76 23.80
#